data_AF-A0A9W6PAV1-F1
#
_entry.id   AF-A0A9W6PAV1-F1
#
_cell.length_a   1.000
_cell.length_b   1.000
_cell.length_c   1.000
_cell.angle_alpha   90.00
_cell.angle_beta   90.00
_cell.angle_gamma   90.00
#
_symmetry.space_group_name_H-M   'P 1'
#
loop_
_entity.id
_entity.type
_entity.pdbx_description
1 polymer ?
#
loop_
_entity_poly.entity_id
_entity_poly.type
_entity_poly.pdbx_seq_one_letter_code
_entity_poly.pdbx_strand_id
1 'polypeptide(L)'
;MTTDPDHLLHERGGAAETREWYRQTVGAADAGHTDAMINLGNLFHGWGDVEDAREWYRRAAETGDTLAMANLGTLAHERGDADQGQRWWARAAEVRGTGR
;
A
#
# COMPACT_ATOMS: atom_id res chain seq x y z
N MET A 1 19.52 0.74 27.59
CA MET A 1 19.68 0.37 26.17
C MET A 1 18.30 0.02 25.66
N THR A 2 17.56 1.03 25.20
CA THR A 2 16.22 0.87 24.66
C THR A 2 16.26 1.61 23.33
N THR A 3 16.64 0.89 22.28
CA THR A 3 16.68 1.46 20.93
C THR A 3 15.23 1.52 20.47
N ASP A 4 14.62 2.70 20.65
CA ASP A 4 13.29 2.99 20.15
C ASP A 4 13.31 2.88 18.62
N PRO A 5 12.39 2.14 17.98
CA PRO A 5 12.35 2.01 16.52
C PRO A 5 12.12 3.36 15.81
N ASP A 6 11.74 4.41 16.53
CA ASP A 6 11.63 5.80 16.06
C ASP A 6 12.98 6.44 15.70
N HIS A 7 14.12 5.92 16.18
CA HIS A 7 15.42 6.58 16.04
C HIS A 7 15.99 6.52 14.62
N LEU A 8 15.53 5.62 13.75
CA LEU A 8 16.05 5.50 12.38
C LEU A 8 15.29 6.35 11.35
N LEU A 9 14.23 7.06 11.75
CA LEU A 9 13.36 7.78 10.82
C LEU A 9 13.90 9.16 10.37
N HIS A 10 15.15 9.55 10.68
CA HIS A 10 15.56 10.92 10.36
C HIS A 10 17.06 11.21 10.16
N GLU A 11 17.64 10.71 9.07
CA GLU A 11 18.65 11.50 8.36
C GLU A 11 18.19 11.84 6.94
N ARG A 12 17.02 12.49 6.82
CA ARG A 12 16.73 13.58 5.87
C ARG A 12 15.26 14.04 5.95
N GLY A 13 15.01 15.06 6.76
CA GLY A 13 14.10 16.18 6.46
C GLY A 13 12.57 16.00 6.40
N GLY A 14 11.95 14.90 6.88
CA GLY A 14 10.49 14.69 6.65
C GLY A 14 9.61 14.13 7.79
N ALA A 15 10.15 13.47 8.83
CA ALA A 15 9.33 12.65 9.73
C ALA A 15 8.24 13.35 10.57
N ALA A 16 8.28 14.68 10.80
CA ALA A 16 7.19 15.37 11.50
C ALA A 16 5.97 15.54 10.58
N GLU A 17 6.19 16.03 9.35
CA GLU A 17 5.17 16.10 8.29
C GLU A 17 4.65 14.71 7.94
N THR A 18 5.54 13.70 7.86
CA THR A 18 5.13 12.32 7.64
C THR A 18 4.24 11.81 8.78
N ARG A 19 4.48 12.16 10.05
CA ARG A 19 3.65 11.69 11.17
C ARG A 19 2.22 12.23 11.14
N GLU A 20 2.06 13.52 10.86
CA GLU A 20 0.74 14.14 10.74
C GLU A 20 0.02 13.70 9.49
N TRP A 21 0.71 13.65 8.35
CA TRP A 21 0.19 13.10 7.10
C TRP A 21 -0.22 11.64 7.30
N TYR A 22 0.64 10.81 7.90
CA TYR A 22 0.34 9.42 8.21
C TYR A 22 -0.92 9.26 9.07
N ARG A 23 -1.07 10.03 10.14
CA ARG A 23 -2.31 10.00 10.95
C ARG A 23 -3.54 10.40 10.15
N GLN A 24 -3.44 11.45 9.33
CA GLN A 24 -4.55 11.92 8.52
C GLN A 24 -4.94 10.90 7.44
N THR A 25 -3.94 10.34 6.75
CA THR A 25 -4.13 9.34 5.71
C THR A 25 -4.60 8.01 6.27
N VAL A 26 -4.12 7.57 7.43
CA VAL A 26 -4.65 6.39 8.14
C VAL A 26 -6.10 6.63 8.56
N GLY A 27 -6.46 7.82 9.04
CA GLY A 27 -7.85 8.15 9.34
C GLY A 27 -8.76 8.10 8.10
N ALA A 28 -8.28 8.61 6.96
CA ALA A 28 -9.00 8.50 5.69
C ALA A 28 -9.10 7.05 5.19
N ALA A 29 -8.02 6.27 5.32
CA ALA A 29 -7.99 4.85 5.01
C ALA A 29 -8.98 4.07 5.88
N ASP A 30 -9.03 4.33 7.19
CA ASP A 30 -9.99 3.70 8.11
C ASP A 30 -11.44 4.09 7.78
N ALA A 31 -11.65 5.32 7.31
CA ALA A 31 -12.94 5.78 6.75
C ALA A 31 -13.30 5.13 5.40
N GLY A 32 -12.48 4.21 4.88
CA GLY A 32 -12.72 3.50 3.63
C GLY A 32 -12.26 4.23 2.37
N HIS A 33 -11.46 5.29 2.48
CA HIS A 33 -10.89 5.96 1.31
C HIS A 33 -9.76 5.13 0.73
N THR A 34 -10.03 4.52 -0.42
CA THR A 34 -9.10 3.59 -1.06
C THR A 34 -7.84 4.28 -1.56
N ASP A 35 -7.94 5.53 -2.04
CA ASP A 35 -6.79 6.34 -2.41
C ASP A 35 -5.80 6.54 -1.26
N ALA A 36 -6.32 6.70 -0.04
CA ALA A 36 -5.48 6.88 1.16
C ALA A 36 -4.71 5.59 1.48
N MET A 37 -5.37 4.43 1.39
CA MET A 37 -4.73 3.13 1.55
C MET A 37 -3.63 2.90 0.50
N ILE A 38 -3.89 3.24 -0.77
CA ILE A 38 -2.90 3.13 -1.86
C ILE A 38 -1.70 4.04 -1.60
N ASN A 39 -1.94 5.28 -1.17
CA ASN A 39 -0.86 6.21 -0.85
C ASN A 39 -0.02 5.75 0.34
N LEU A 40 -0.63 5.16 1.38
CA LEU A 40 0.12 4.51 2.46
C LEU A 40 0.97 3.35 1.94
N GLY A 41 0.40 2.50 1.08
CA GLY A 41 1.15 1.42 0.45
C GLY A 41 2.37 1.91 -0.34
N ASN A 42 2.21 2.99 -1.12
CA ASN A 42 3.31 3.60 -1.87
C ASN A 42 4.41 4.14 -0.95
N LEU A 43 4.03 4.73 0.19
CA LEU A 43 4.98 5.26 1.18
C LEU A 43 5.83 4.13 1.77
N PHE A 44 5.18 3.06 2.25
CA PHE A 44 5.89 1.89 2.79
C PHE A 44 6.75 1.21 1.73
N HIS A 45 6.27 1.13 0.49
CA HIS A 45 7.08 0.59 -0.60
C HIS A 45 8.34 1.43 -0.84
N GLY A 46 8.22 2.76 -0.83
CA GLY A 46 9.35 3.68 -0.95
C GLY A 46 10.35 3.61 0.21
N TRP A 47 9.91 3.17 1.39
CA TRP A 47 10.78 2.91 2.54
C TRP A 47 11.48 1.55 2.47
N GLY A 48 11.05 0.67 1.57
CA GLY A 48 11.52 -0.71 1.48
C GLY A 48 10.72 -1.68 2.35
N ASP A 49 9.68 -1.20 3.04
CA ASP A 49 8.74 -2.00 3.83
C ASP A 49 7.66 -2.62 2.92
N VAL A 50 8.10 -3.54 2.07
CA VAL A 50 7.25 -4.23 1.08
C VAL A 50 6.09 -4.99 1.72
N GLU A 51 6.27 -5.55 2.92
CA GLU A 51 5.21 -6.29 3.61
C GLU A 51 4.07 -5.38 4.10
N ASP A 52 4.38 -4.24 4.72
CA ASP A 52 3.40 -3.24 5.12
C ASP A 52 2.70 -2.64 3.89
N ALA A 53 3.46 -2.34 2.83
CA ALA A 53 2.89 -1.87 1.57
C ALA A 53 1.84 -2.83 1.02
N ARG A 54 2.17 -4.12 1.03
CA ARG A 54 1.26 -5.20 0.60
C ARG A 54 -0.01 -5.25 1.43
N GLU A 55 0.07 -5.09 2.75
CA GLU A 55 -1.11 -5.11 3.61
C GLU A 55 -2.07 -3.96 3.28
N TRP A 56 -1.53 -2.75 3.08
CA TRP A 56 -2.34 -1.59 2.70
C TRP A 56 -2.98 -1.73 1.33
N TYR A 57 -2.23 -2.18 0.32
CA TYR A 57 -2.82 -2.47 -0.98
C TYR A 57 -3.83 -3.62 -0.94
N ARG A 58 -3.66 -4.60 -0.06
CA ARG A 58 -4.65 -5.67 0.14
C ARG A 58 -5.96 -5.11 0.68
N ARG A 59 -5.93 -4.31 1.73
CA ARG A 59 -7.15 -3.66 2.25
C ARG A 59 -7.85 -2.85 1.17
N ALA A 60 -7.08 -2.11 0.38
CA ALA A 60 -7.61 -1.33 -0.73
C ALA A 60 -8.25 -2.22 -1.82
N ALA A 61 -7.59 -3.33 -2.19
CA ALA A 61 -8.11 -4.32 -3.13
C ALA A 61 -9.38 -5.01 -2.59
N GLU A 62 -9.51 -5.22 -1.28
CA GLU A 62 -10.72 -5.79 -0.67
C GLU A 62 -11.94 -4.87 -0.81
N THR A 63 -11.74 -3.55 -0.93
CA THR A 63 -12.82 -2.62 -1.26
C THR A 63 -13.27 -2.70 -2.74
N GLY A 64 -12.59 -3.50 -3.56
CA GLY A 64 -12.87 -3.65 -4.99
C GLY A 64 -12.09 -2.68 -5.87
N ASP A 65 -11.11 -1.97 -5.32
CA ASP A 65 -10.32 -1.03 -6.10
C ASP A 65 -9.30 -1.75 -7.01
N THR A 66 -9.37 -1.40 -8.29
CA THR A 66 -8.56 -2.05 -9.33
C THR A 66 -7.13 -1.53 -9.38
N LEU A 67 -6.86 -0.29 -8.92
CA LEU A 67 -5.50 0.25 -8.80
C LEU A 67 -4.73 -0.47 -7.71
N ALA A 68 -5.35 -0.71 -6.56
CA ALA A 68 -4.77 -1.47 -5.47
C ALA A 68 -4.42 -2.91 -5.85
N MET A 69 -5.32 -3.59 -6.56
CA MET A 69 -5.05 -4.92 -7.13
C MET A 69 -3.88 -4.87 -8.13
N ALA A 70 -3.80 -3.83 -8.97
CA ALA A 70 -2.69 -3.65 -9.89
C ALA A 70 -1.35 -3.49 -9.16
N ASN A 71 -1.32 -2.70 -8.08
CA ASN A 71 -0.13 -2.51 -7.26
C ASN A 71 0.31 -3.79 -6.54
N LEU A 72 -0.62 -4.59 -6.00
CA LEU A 72 -0.31 -5.93 -5.47
C LEU A 72 0.30 -6.83 -6.54
N GLY A 73 -0.21 -6.73 -7.77
CA GLY A 73 0.30 -7.48 -8.90
C GLY A 73 1.75 -7.14 -9.22
N THR A 74 2.06 -5.84 -9.28
CA THR A 74 3.41 -5.32 -9.46
C THR A 74 4.35 -5.74 -8.34
N LEU A 75 3.93 -5.58 -7.08
CA LEU A 75 4.73 -5.93 -5.91
C LEU A 75 5.08 -7.42 -5.86
N ALA A 76 4.12 -8.29 -6.23
CA ALA A 76 4.36 -9.73 -6.35
C ALA A 76 5.35 -10.04 -7.48
N HIS A 77 5.26 -9.35 -8.62
CA HIS A 77 6.18 -9.51 -9.73
C HIS A 77 7.61 -9.04 -9.38
N GLU A 78 7.76 -7.94 -8.64
CA GLU A 78 9.04 -7.44 -8.12
C GLU A 78 9.70 -8.43 -7.14
N ARG A 79 8.89 -9.16 -6.35
CA ARG A 79 9.35 -10.26 -5.49
C ARG A 79 9.70 -11.55 -6.25
N GLY A 80 9.51 -11.59 -7.58
CA GLY A 80 9.71 -12.78 -8.41
C GLY A 80 8.53 -13.76 -8.39
N ASP A 81 7.39 -13.37 -7.81
CA ASP A 81 6.19 -14.17 -7.67
C ASP A 81 5.17 -13.82 -8.77
N ALA A 82 5.56 -14.06 -10.01
CA ALA A 82 4.79 -13.67 -11.20
C ALA A 82 3.42 -14.37 -11.29
N ASP A 83 3.25 -15.55 -10.67
CA ASP A 83 1.96 -16.25 -10.61
C ASP A 83 0.98 -15.46 -9.74
N GLN A 84 1.41 -15.04 -8.54
CA GLN A 84 0.58 -14.22 -7.67
C GLN A 84 0.30 -12.85 -8.30
N GLY A 85 1.27 -12.28 -9.01
CA GLY A 85 1.11 -11.02 -9.73
C GLY A 85 0.00 -11.08 -10.79
N GLN A 86 0.03 -12.12 -11.62
CA GLN A 86 -0.97 -12.36 -12.65
C GLN A 86 -2.37 -12.58 -12.06
N ARG A 87 -2.50 -13.28 -10.92
CA ARG A 87 -3.79 -13.47 -10.26
C ARG A 87 -4.43 -12.14 -9.85
N TRP A 88 -3.63 -11.23 -9.30
CA TRP A 88 -4.13 -9.91 -8.90
C TRP A 88 -4.53 -9.06 -10.10
N TRP A 89 -3.75 -9.06 -11.19
CA TRP A 89 -4.12 -8.38 -12.43
C TRP A 89 -5.36 -8.97 -13.10
N ALA A 90 -5.49 -10.30 -13.11
CA ALA A 90 -6.68 -10.97 -13.63
C ALA A 90 -7.92 -10.59 -12.83
N ARG A 91 -7.82 -10.56 -11.50
CA ARG A 91 -8.91 -10.09 -10.62
C ARG A 91 -9.25 -8.63 -10.84
N ALA A 92 -8.24 -7.76 -11.02
CA ALA A 92 -8.45 -6.35 -11.34
C ALA A 92 -9.22 -6.18 -12.65
N ALA A 93 -8.85 -6.95 -13.69
CA ALA A 93 -9.52 -6.94 -14.98
C ALA A 93 -10.97 -7.45 -14.90
N GLU A 94 -11.22 -8.50 -14.10
CA GLU A 94 -12.55 -9.04 -13.86
C GLU A 94 -13.47 -8.00 -13.21
N VAL A 95 -13.03 -7.38 -12.11
CA VAL A 95 -13.81 -6.35 -11.41
C VAL A 95 -14.12 -5.16 -12.33
N ARG A 96 -13.16 -4.76 -13.17
CA ARG A 96 -13.35 -3.70 -14.17
C ARG A 96 -14.35 -4.07 -15.27
N GLY A 97 -14.46 -5.36 -15.60
CA GLY A 97 -15.34 -5.90 -16.63
C GLY A 97 -16.78 -6.21 -16.16
N THR A 98 -17.00 -6.35 -14.85
CA THR A 98 -18.32 -6.68 -14.27
C THR A 98 -19.29 -5.52 -14.14
N GLY A 99 -18.92 -4.29 -14.53
CA GLY A 99 -19.81 -3.14 -14.59
C GLY A 99 -20.63 -3.09 -15.89
N ARG A 100 -21.47 -4.10 -16.15
CA ARG A 100 -22.41 -4.14 -17.29
C ARG A 100 -23.86 -4.14 -16.84
#